data_AF-A0A2V8IHW4-F1
#
_entry.id   AF-A0A2V8IHW4-F1
#
_cell.length_a   1.000
_cell.length_b   1.000
_cell.length_c   1.000
_cell.angle_alpha   90.00
_cell.angle_beta   90.00
_cell.angle_gamma   90.00
#
_symmetry.space_group_name_H-M   'P 1'
#
loop_
_entity.id
_entity.type
_entity.pdbx_description
1 polymer ?
#
loop_
_entity_poly.entity_id
_entity_poly.type
_entity_poly.pdbx_seq_one_letter_code
_entity_poly.pdbx_strand_id
1 'polypeptide(L)' 'EELKGLLKKLRATSMEDRIHDLRLRPDRADVIVPAAIVLHKIVQQAGVDEVVIPGIGLKDGVLLELLSQLRDREK' A
#
# COMPACT_ATOMS: atom_id res chain seq x y z
N GLU A 1 -2.85 14.03 -10.40
CA GLU A 1 -4.33 14.07 -10.50
C GLU A 1 -5.04 12.75 -10.14
N GLU A 2 -4.60 11.59 -10.61
CA GLU A 2 -5.28 10.31 -10.37
C GLU A 2 -5.46 9.98 -8.86
N LEU A 3 -4.39 10.06 -8.07
CA LEU A 3 -4.42 9.77 -6.64
C LEU A 3 -5.40 10.66 -5.86
N LYS A 4 -5.50 11.94 -6.25
CA LYS A 4 -6.46 12.90 -5.67
C LYS A 4 -7.91 12.49 -6.01
N GLY A 5 -8.14 12.05 -7.24
CA GLY A 5 -9.43 11.51 -7.68
C GLY A 5 -9.82 10.24 -6.90
N LEU A 6 -8.88 9.31 -6.72
CA LEU A 6 -9.08 8.10 -5.93
C LEU A 6 -9.41 8.43 -4.47
N LEU A 7 -8.68 9.36 -3.85
CA LEU A 7 -8.95 9.77 -2.47
C LEU A 7 -10.36 10.36 -2.32
N LYS A 8 -10.83 11.14 -3.29
CA LYS A 8 -12.20 11.67 -3.30
C LYS A 8 -13.24 10.55 -3.38
N LYS A 9 -13.02 9.55 -4.23
CA LYS A 9 -13.90 8.37 -4.34
C LYS A 9 -13.95 7.59 -3.02
N LEU A 10 -12.78 7.28 -2.43
CA LEU A 10 -12.70 6.54 -1.18
C LEU A 10 -13.41 7.27 -0.03
N ARG A 11 -13.29 8.60 0.05
CA ARG A 11 -14.00 9.41 1.06
C ARG A 11 -15.52 9.41 0.90
N ALA A 12 -16.02 9.18 -0.30
CA ALA A 12 -17.45 9.12 -0.58
C ALA A 12 -18.08 7.75 -0.33
N THR A 13 -17.27 6.71 -0.13
CA THR A 13 -17.74 5.33 0.17
C THR A 13 -17.93 5.11 1.67
N SER A 14 -18.99 4.40 2.05
CA SER A 14 -19.18 3.89 3.42
C SER A 14 -18.21 2.74 3.73
N MET A 15 -18.19 2.29 4.99
CA MET A 15 -17.39 1.13 5.38
C MET A 15 -17.87 -0.14 4.68
N GLU A 16 -19.19 -0.30 4.63
CA GLU A 16 -19.87 -1.41 3.98
C GLU A 16 -19.58 -1.43 2.49
N ASP A 17 -19.69 -0.28 1.80
CA ASP A 17 -19.40 -0.17 0.36
C ASP A 17 -17.93 -0.55 0.07
N ARG A 18 -17.00 -0.17 0.94
CA ARG A 18 -15.58 -0.55 0.79
C ARG A 18 -15.38 -2.06 0.89
N ILE A 19 -16.13 -2.73 1.77
CA ILE A 19 -16.02 -4.18 1.91
C ILE A 19 -16.70 -4.88 0.73
N HIS A 20 -17.89 -4.46 0.33
CA HIS A 20 -18.69 -5.14 -0.68
C HIS A 20 -18.28 -4.78 -2.11
N ASP A 21 -18.23 -3.49 -2.43
CA ASP A 21 -18.00 -3.00 -3.79
C ASP A 21 -16.51 -3.02 -4.13
N LEU A 22 -15.65 -2.60 -3.19
CA LEU A 22 -14.20 -2.58 -3.39
C LEU A 22 -13.50 -3.88 -2.96
N ARG A 23 -14.26 -4.85 -2.42
CA ARG A 23 -13.75 -6.16 -1.96
C ARG A 23 -12.58 -6.04 -0.98
N LEU A 24 -12.56 -4.97 -0.19
CA LEU A 24 -11.56 -4.82 0.86
C LEU A 24 -11.92 -5.74 2.02
N ARG A 25 -10.90 -6.30 2.66
CA ARG A 25 -11.10 -6.94 3.95
C ARG A 25 -11.56 -5.90 4.99
N PRO A 26 -12.31 -6.28 6.02
CA PRO A 26 -12.77 -5.36 7.06
C PRO A 26 -11.64 -4.55 7.70
N ASP A 27 -10.50 -5.21 8.02
CA ASP A 27 -9.28 -4.61 8.58
C ASP A 27 -8.51 -3.69 7.62
N ARG A 28 -8.94 -3.61 6.36
CA ARG A 28 -8.38 -2.69 5.36
C ARG A 28 -9.35 -1.57 5.05
N ALA A 29 -10.65 -1.86 5.02
CA ALA A 29 -11.69 -0.89 4.72
C ALA A 29 -11.75 0.25 5.78
N ASP A 30 -11.37 -0.06 7.02
CA ASP A 30 -11.27 0.89 8.14
C ASP A 30 -10.10 1.86 7.97
N VAL A 31 -8.96 1.38 7.47
CA VAL A 31 -7.71 2.15 7.37
C VAL A 31 -7.40 2.68 5.96
N ILE A 32 -8.15 2.30 4.92
CA ILE A 32 -7.81 2.67 3.53
C ILE A 32 -7.82 4.18 3.29
N VAL A 33 -8.77 4.91 3.90
CA VAL A 33 -8.88 6.37 3.76
C VAL A 33 -7.70 7.10 4.41
N PRO A 34 -7.37 6.88 5.70
CA PRO A 34 -6.20 7.52 6.30
C PRO A 34 -4.90 7.12 5.60
N ALA A 35 -4.74 5.86 5.17
CA ALA A 35 -3.57 5.42 4.41
C ALA A 35 -3.41 6.18 3.07
N ALA A 36 -4.50 6.34 2.31
CA ALA A 36 -4.48 7.10 1.05
C ALA A 36 -4.11 8.58 1.26
N ILE A 37 -4.51 9.19 2.39
CA ILE A 37 -4.10 10.56 2.75
C ILE A 37 -2.60 10.63 2.98
N VAL A 38 -2.03 9.68 3.74
CA VAL A 38 -0.59 9.63 4.01
C VAL A 38 0.18 9.47 2.70
N LEU A 39 -0.22 8.53 1.84
CA LEU A 39 0.41 8.33 0.54
C LEU A 39 0.36 9.61 -0.31
N HIS A 40 -0.79 10.27 -0.39
CA HIS A 40 -0.92 11.52 -1.14
C HIS A 40 0.02 12.62 -0.64
N LYS A 41 0.14 12.77 0.69
CA LYS A 41 1.07 13.73 1.28
C LYS A 41 2.53 13.41 0.96
N ILE A 42 2.92 12.13 1.04
CA ILE A 42 4.29 11.70 0.70
C ILE A 42 4.61 12.03 -0.75
N VAL A 43 3.71 11.69 -1.68
CA VAL A 43 3.89 11.98 -3.12
C VAL A 43 4.00 13.48 -3.38
N GLN A 44 3.12 14.28 -2.77
CA GLN A 44 3.19 15.74 -2.90
C GLN A 44 4.49 16.33 -2.35
N GLN A 45 4.98 15.82 -1.22
CA GLN A 45 6.24 16.28 -0.63
C GLN A 45 7.46 15.83 -1.43
N ALA A 46 7.42 14.63 -2.01
CA ALA A 46 8.48 14.10 -2.84
C ALA A 46 8.57 14.80 -4.21
N GLY A 47 7.49 15.44 -4.68
CA GLY A 47 7.46 16.15 -5.96
C GLY A 47 7.59 15.20 -7.16
N VAL A 48 7.10 13.97 -7.03
CA VAL A 48 7.17 12.94 -8.08
C VAL A 48 5.86 12.84 -8.85
N ASP A 49 5.95 12.61 -10.15
CA ASP A 49 4.78 12.45 -11.02
C ASP A 49 4.19 11.04 -10.96
N GLU A 50 5.02 10.03 -10.67
CA GLU A 50 4.66 8.62 -10.68
C GLU A 50 5.21 7.86 -9.46
N VAL A 51 4.46 6.85 -9.02
CA VAL A 51 4.86 5.90 -7.97
C VAL A 51 4.65 4.49 -8.49
N VAL A 52 5.71 3.69 -8.50
CA VAL A 52 5.64 2.27 -8.86
C VAL A 52 5.39 1.44 -7.61
N ILE A 53 4.30 0.66 -7.62
CA ILE A 53 4.00 -0.28 -6.54
C ILE A 53 4.49 -1.67 -6.93
N PRO A 54 5.57 -2.18 -6.31
CA PRO A 54 6.07 -3.51 -6.61
C PRO A 54 5.12 -4.58 -6.05
N GLY A 55 4.98 -5.70 -6.76
CA GLY A 55 4.19 -6.86 -6.30
C GLY A 55 4.82 -7.68 -5.17
N ILE A 56 5.86 -7.14 -4.51
CA ILE A 56 6.60 -7.76 -3.41
C ILE A 56 6.59 -6.81 -2.21
N GLY A 57 6.74 -7.37 -1.01
CA GLY A 57 6.73 -6.62 0.24
C GLY A 57 7.91 -6.93 1.14
N LEU A 58 7.91 -6.31 2.33
CA LEU A 58 8.97 -6.45 3.32
C LEU A 58 9.28 -7.91 3.68
N LYS A 59 8.23 -8.75 3.80
CA LYS A 59 8.38 -10.18 4.10
C LYS A 59 9.26 -10.91 3.08
N ASP A 60 9.18 -10.53 1.81
CA ASP A 60 9.93 -11.17 0.74
C ASP A 60 11.40 -10.75 0.85
N GLY A 61 11.66 -9.48 1.18
CA GLY A 61 13.02 -8.99 1.49
C GLY A 61 13.64 -9.71 2.68
N VAL A 62 12.90 -9.86 3.78
CA VAL A 62 13.37 -10.58 4.99
C VAL A 62 13.66 -12.05 4.67
N LEU A 63 12.83 -12.70 3.86
CA LEU A 63 13.06 -14.09 3.43
C LEU A 63 14.34 -14.21 2.59
N LEU A 64 14.53 -13.31 1.63
CA LEU A 64 15.75 -13.28 0.79
C LEU A 64 17.00 -13.05 1.63
N GLU A 65 16.94 -12.16 2.62
CA GLU A 65 18.03 -11.91 3.55
C GLU A 65 18.39 -13.17 4.35
N LEU A 66 17.39 -13.84 4.94
CA LEU A 66 17.60 -15.08 5.70
C LEU A 66 18.21 -16.18 4.81
N LEU A 67 17.73 -16.32 3.57
CA LEU A 67 18.28 -17.27 2.61
C LEU A 67 19.74 -16.97 2.27
N SER A 68 20.11 -15.69 2.10
CA SER A 68 21.51 -15.32 1.85
C SER A 68 22.39 -15.69 3.04
N GLN A 69 21.95 -15.38 4.26
CA GLN A 69 22.70 -15.69 5.48
C GLN A 69 22.94 -17.18 5.67
N LEU A 70 21.93 -18.02 5.38
CA LEU A 70 22.09 -19.48 5.46
C LEU A 70 23.10 -19.99 4.43
N ARG A 71 23.02 -19.52 3.19
CA ARG A 71 23.97 -19.88 2.13
C ARG A 71 25.41 -19.45 2.47
N ASP A 72 25.58 -18.30 3.12
CA ASP A 72 26.90 -17.80 3.49
C ASP A 72 27.50 -18.57 4.68
N ARG A 73 26.68 -19.21 5.52
CA ARG A 73 27.15 -20.11 6.62
C ARG A 73 27.55 -21.50 6.15
N GLU A 74 27.05 -21.95 5.00
CA GLU A 74 27.37 -23.26 4.40
C GLU A 74 28.67 -23.23 3.57
N LYS A 75 29.23 -22.04 3.32
CA LYS A 75 30.54 -21.85 2.70
C LYS A 75 31.65 -21.83 3.75
#